data_AF-X0Q1M2-F1
#
_entry.id   AF-X0Q1M2-F1
#
_cell.length_a   1.000
_cell.length_b   1.000
_cell.length_c   1.000
_cell.angle_alpha   90.00
_cell.angle_beta   90.00
_cell.angle_gamma   90.00
#
_symmetry.space_group_name_H-M   'P 1'
#
loop_
_entity.id
_entity.type
_entity.pdbx_description
1 polymer ?
#
loop_
_entity_poly.entity_id
_entity_poly.type
_entity_poly.pdbx_seq_one_letter_code
_entity_poly.pdbx_strand_id
1 'polypeptide(L)'
;MRCGKPGWGSGSASFVVVAALAMTACGDGLGTHSIDEDAARDALKSRGVEIPSTFRFGQMYESQVFSGANSYLGRYDGPQTVFVNSAQLSAANSTFPPLRPIQCTDPAVATLEWGILGFSCTKEMQLLASENPANSEFPTDKVTLLLTSDGTRAHLFVSAEGH
;
A
#
# COMPACT_ATOMS: atom_id res chain seq x y z
N MET A 1 -7.92 -35.22 -19.03
CA MET A 1 -6.66 -35.99 -18.85
C MET A 1 -6.84 -36.91 -17.64
N ARG A 2 -6.45 -38.19 -17.76
CA ARG A 2 -6.73 -39.24 -16.76
C ARG A 2 -5.64 -39.24 -15.67
N CYS A 3 -6.02 -39.15 -14.39
CA CYS A 3 -5.09 -39.36 -13.29
C CYS A 3 -4.89 -40.88 -13.07
N GLY A 4 -3.65 -41.34 -13.23
CA GLY A 4 -3.24 -42.74 -13.04
C GLY A 4 -3.10 -43.12 -11.57
N LYS A 5 -3.37 -44.40 -11.27
CA LYS A 5 -3.17 -45.05 -9.95
C LYS A 5 -1.69 -45.04 -9.53
N PRO A 6 -1.38 -44.91 -8.22
CA PRO A 6 -0.05 -45.20 -7.70
C PRO A 6 0.16 -46.70 -7.50
N GLY A 7 1.31 -47.21 -7.97
CA GLY A 7 1.79 -48.57 -7.71
C GLY A 7 2.48 -48.68 -6.35
N TRP A 8 2.18 -49.75 -5.61
CA TRP A 8 2.81 -50.11 -4.35
C TRP A 8 4.22 -50.65 -4.57
N GLY A 9 5.22 -50.08 -3.89
CA GLY A 9 6.55 -50.65 -3.70
C GLY A 9 6.88 -50.66 -2.21
N SER A 10 7.13 -51.85 -1.66
CA SER A 10 7.56 -52.07 -0.27
C SER A 10 9.03 -51.70 -0.08
N GLY A 11 9.35 -50.98 0.98
CA GLY A 11 10.73 -50.71 1.42
C GLY A 11 10.75 -49.97 2.75
N SER A 12 11.16 -50.67 3.82
CA SER A 12 11.27 -50.15 5.18
C SER A 12 12.48 -49.20 5.32
N ALA A 13 12.24 -47.94 5.65
CA ALA A 13 13.21 -47.04 6.26
C ALA A 13 12.47 -45.93 7.02
N SER A 14 12.70 -45.83 8.32
CA SER A 14 12.16 -44.76 9.17
C SER A 14 12.77 -43.42 8.78
N PHE A 15 11.98 -42.59 8.12
CA PHE A 15 12.20 -41.15 8.00
C PHE A 15 10.93 -40.44 8.47
N VAL A 16 11.01 -39.72 9.58
CA VAL A 16 9.97 -38.77 9.97
C VAL A 16 10.11 -37.58 9.02
N VAL A 17 9.47 -37.67 7.86
CA VAL A 17 9.26 -36.51 6.99
C VAL A 17 8.14 -35.69 7.62
N VAL A 18 8.50 -34.55 8.21
CA VAL A 18 7.50 -33.53 8.57
C VAL A 18 6.94 -33.03 7.24
N ALA A 19 5.77 -33.56 6.87
CA ALA A 19 5.00 -33.10 5.74
C ALA A 19 4.54 -31.67 6.05
N ALA A 20 5.28 -30.68 5.55
CA ALA A 20 4.78 -29.33 5.43
C ALA A 20 3.59 -29.37 4.48
N LEU A 21 2.37 -29.28 5.03
CA LEU A 21 1.18 -28.98 4.24
C LEU A 21 1.38 -27.59 3.62
N ALA A 22 1.91 -27.56 2.41
CA ALA A 22 1.72 -26.43 1.52
C ALA A 22 0.23 -26.42 1.16
N MET A 23 -0.57 -25.70 1.93
CA MET A 23 -1.91 -25.31 1.51
C MET A 23 -1.71 -24.36 0.33
N THR A 24 -1.83 -24.89 -0.89
CA THR A 24 -1.98 -24.10 -2.10
C THR A 24 -3.32 -23.38 -1.99
N ALA A 25 -3.28 -22.13 -1.54
CA ALA A 25 -4.41 -21.22 -1.59
C ALA A 25 -4.68 -20.89 -3.07
N CYS A 26 -5.65 -21.56 -3.66
CA CYS A 26 -6.36 -21.03 -4.82
C CYS A 26 -7.30 -19.95 -4.29
N GLY A 27 -6.83 -18.69 -4.25
CA GLY A 27 -7.68 -17.53 -4.02
C GLY A 27 -8.14 -17.00 -5.37
N ASP A 28 -9.45 -16.94 -5.57
CA ASP A 28 -10.10 -16.31 -6.72
C ASP A 28 -9.63 -14.86 -6.83
N GLY A 29 -9.01 -14.50 -7.96
CA GLY A 29 -8.32 -13.22 -8.19
C GLY A 29 -9.25 -12.01 -8.36
N LEU A 30 -10.33 -11.92 -7.60
CA LEU A 30 -11.25 -10.78 -7.58
C LEU A 30 -11.39 -10.28 -6.14
N GLY A 31 -10.67 -9.22 -5.80
CA GLY A 31 -10.70 -8.59 -4.48
C GLY A 31 -9.42 -7.83 -4.14
N THR A 32 -9.48 -7.08 -3.05
CA THR A 32 -8.31 -6.41 -2.45
C THR A 32 -7.33 -7.45 -1.91
N HIS A 33 -6.08 -7.41 -2.34
CA HIS A 33 -5.04 -8.32 -1.88
C HIS A 33 -3.73 -7.59 -1.62
N SER A 34 -2.90 -8.13 -0.73
CA SER A 34 -1.59 -7.53 -0.42
C SER A 34 -0.58 -7.79 -1.54
N ILE A 35 0.23 -6.80 -1.86
CA ILE A 35 1.35 -6.92 -2.80
C ILE A 35 2.68 -6.73 -2.05
N ASP A 36 3.78 -7.25 -2.61
CA ASP A 36 5.11 -7.08 -2.04
C ASP A 36 5.72 -5.68 -2.34
N GLU A 37 6.89 -5.39 -1.75
CA GLU A 37 7.54 -4.09 -1.89
C GLU A 37 7.92 -3.75 -3.33
N ASP A 38 8.40 -4.73 -4.10
CA ASP A 38 8.84 -4.50 -5.47
C ASP A 38 7.64 -4.17 -6.36
N ALA A 39 6.58 -4.95 -6.25
CA ALA A 39 5.31 -4.70 -6.92
C ALA A 39 4.71 -3.33 -6.53
N ALA A 40 4.75 -2.97 -5.24
CA ALA A 40 4.27 -1.67 -4.76
C ALA A 40 5.06 -0.50 -5.34
N ARG A 41 6.39 -0.62 -5.42
CA ARG A 41 7.26 0.42 -6.00
C ARG A 41 7.00 0.59 -7.49
N ASP A 42 6.87 -0.49 -8.23
CA ASP A 42 6.58 -0.45 -9.66
C ASP A 42 5.19 0.15 -9.93
N ALA A 43 4.19 -0.26 -9.15
CA ALA A 43 2.83 0.29 -9.20
C ALA A 43 2.83 1.80 -8.98
N LEU A 44 3.43 2.29 -7.88
CA LEU A 44 3.49 3.71 -7.57
C LEU A 44 4.29 4.51 -8.59
N LYS A 45 5.42 3.98 -9.07
CA LYS A 45 6.23 4.63 -10.10
C LYS A 45 5.46 4.82 -11.41
N SER A 46 4.64 3.84 -11.79
CA SER A 46 3.77 3.96 -12.97
C SER A 46 2.73 5.09 -12.83
N ARG A 47 2.39 5.46 -11.59
CA ARG A 47 1.50 6.58 -11.25
C ARG A 47 2.24 7.90 -10.99
N GLY A 48 3.55 7.95 -11.28
CA GLY A 48 4.36 9.14 -11.05
C GLY A 48 4.63 9.45 -9.59
N VAL A 49 4.49 8.46 -8.70
CA VAL A 49 4.80 8.57 -7.27
C VAL A 49 6.17 7.97 -7.01
N GLU A 50 7.04 8.74 -6.38
CA GLU A 50 8.34 8.30 -5.90
C GLU A 50 8.36 8.29 -4.37
N ILE A 51 8.67 7.12 -3.79
CA ILE A 51 8.81 6.96 -2.34
C ILE A 51 10.30 7.06 -1.97
N PRO A 52 10.71 8.11 -1.23
CA PRO A 52 12.11 8.28 -0.84
C PRO A 52 12.65 7.08 -0.06
N SER A 53 13.94 6.77 -0.23
CA SER A 53 14.61 5.64 0.43
C SER A 53 14.72 5.77 1.95
N THR A 54 14.35 6.91 2.53
CA THR A 54 14.21 7.11 3.98
C THR A 54 12.96 6.45 4.55
N PHE A 55 11.99 6.13 3.70
CA PHE A 55 10.82 5.33 4.04
C PHE A 55 11.12 3.84 3.83
N ARG A 56 10.50 3.01 4.68
CA ARG A 56 10.51 1.55 4.61
C ARG A 56 9.10 1.09 4.27
N PHE A 57 9.01 0.09 3.41
CA PHE A 57 7.74 -0.54 3.09
C PHE A 57 7.11 -1.14 4.36
N GLY A 58 5.86 -0.79 4.62
CA GLY A 58 5.06 -1.42 5.67
C GLY A 58 4.15 -2.47 5.06
N GLN A 59 3.21 -2.02 4.22
CA GLN A 59 2.26 -2.86 3.51
C GLN A 59 1.60 -2.08 2.38
N MET A 60 1.11 -2.78 1.35
CA MET A 60 0.26 -2.21 0.32
C MET A 60 -0.75 -3.23 -0.16
N TYR A 61 -1.95 -2.75 -0.45
CA TYR A 61 -3.02 -3.51 -1.03
C TYR A 61 -3.30 -3.02 -2.45
N GLU A 62 -3.54 -3.96 -3.35
CA GLU A 62 -4.03 -3.73 -4.70
C GLU A 62 -5.49 -4.19 -4.78
N SER A 63 -6.33 -3.38 -5.41
CA SER A 63 -7.70 -3.75 -5.77
C SER A 63 -7.87 -3.64 -7.27
N GLN A 64 -8.18 -4.76 -7.92
CA GLN A 64 -8.51 -4.77 -9.33
C GLN A 64 -9.85 -4.09 -9.59
N VAL A 65 -9.86 -3.16 -10.54
CA VAL A 65 -11.09 -2.57 -11.07
C VAL A 65 -11.47 -3.28 -12.36
N PHE A 66 -12.76 -3.30 -12.69
CA PHE A 66 -13.31 -4.14 -13.76
C PHE A 66 -12.76 -3.81 -15.16
N SER A 67 -12.29 -2.58 -15.35
CA SER A 67 -11.59 -2.07 -16.51
C SER A 67 -10.64 -0.98 -16.04
N GLY A 68 -9.51 -0.76 -16.72
CA GLY A 68 -8.59 0.35 -16.42
C GLY A 68 -7.45 -0.01 -15.48
N ALA A 69 -6.92 1.01 -14.79
CA ALA A 69 -5.78 0.86 -13.89
C ALA A 69 -6.22 0.46 -12.48
N ASN A 70 -5.50 -0.46 -11.81
CA ASN A 70 -5.82 -0.91 -10.46
C ASN A 70 -5.72 0.21 -9.42
N SER A 71 -6.52 0.11 -8.35
CA SER A 71 -6.38 0.97 -7.16
C SER A 71 -5.34 0.40 -6.21
N TYR A 72 -4.57 1.28 -5.57
CA TYR A 72 -3.57 0.91 -4.56
C TYR A 72 -3.76 1.71 -3.29
N LEU A 73 -3.60 1.03 -2.15
CA LEU A 73 -3.66 1.64 -0.83
C LEU A 73 -2.49 1.11 0.00
N GLY A 74 -1.53 1.96 0.35
CA GLY A 74 -0.31 1.52 1.03
C GLY A 74 0.18 2.43 2.14
N ARG A 75 1.04 1.88 2.97
CA ARG A 75 1.70 2.53 4.09
C ARG A 75 3.20 2.27 4.05
N TYR A 76 3.96 3.33 4.26
CA TYR A 76 5.39 3.32 4.47
C TYR A 76 5.72 4.00 5.81
N ASP A 77 6.76 3.52 6.47
CA ASP A 77 7.21 4.04 7.77
C ASP A 77 8.59 4.67 7.64
N GLY A 78 8.80 5.81 8.28
CA GLY A 78 10.06 6.54 8.27
C GLY A 78 10.45 7.07 9.65
N PRO A 79 11.71 7.51 9.81
CA PRO A 79 12.11 8.20 11.04
C PRO A 79 11.37 9.53 11.17
N GLN A 80 11.12 10.00 12.39
CA GLN A 80 10.40 11.27 12.65
C GLN A 80 10.93 12.47 11.84
N THR A 81 12.22 12.49 11.53
CA THR A 81 12.87 13.54 10.77
C THR A 81 12.30 13.73 9.36
N VAL A 82 11.71 12.71 8.72
CA VAL A 82 11.08 12.89 7.40
C VAL A 82 9.76 13.65 7.48
N PHE A 83 9.05 13.57 8.61
CA PHE A 83 7.87 14.41 8.84
C PHE A 83 8.29 15.88 8.99
N VAL A 84 9.31 16.13 9.80
CA VAL A 84 9.87 17.48 10.02
C VAL A 84 10.47 18.05 8.73
N ASN A 85 11.05 17.20 7.88
CA ASN A 85 11.62 17.58 6.59
C ASN A 85 10.78 17.05 5.40
N SER A 86 9.48 17.30 5.44
CA SER A 86 8.53 16.87 4.41
C SER A 86 8.81 17.45 3.01
N ALA A 87 9.68 18.45 2.91
CA ALA A 87 10.19 19.00 1.66
C ALA A 87 10.89 17.95 0.78
N GLN A 88 11.54 16.93 1.38
CA GLN A 88 12.15 15.84 0.61
C GLN A 88 11.10 15.00 -0.13
N LEU A 89 9.95 14.73 0.52
CA LEU A 89 8.85 14.00 -0.11
C LEU A 89 8.23 14.82 -1.25
N SER A 90 8.05 16.12 -1.04
CA SER A 90 7.58 17.05 -2.09
C SER A 90 8.56 17.15 -3.26
N ALA A 91 9.87 17.17 -2.99
CA ALA A 91 10.89 17.25 -4.04
C ALA A 91 10.95 15.98 -4.90
N ALA A 92 10.81 14.80 -4.30
CA ALA A 92 10.72 13.53 -5.02
C ALA A 92 9.45 13.44 -5.89
N ASN A 93 8.37 14.13 -5.49
CA ASN A 93 7.08 14.13 -6.17
C ASN A 93 6.75 15.52 -6.73
N SER A 94 7.68 16.12 -7.49
CA SER A 94 7.57 17.52 -7.96
C SER A 94 6.36 17.82 -8.87
N THR A 95 5.70 16.80 -9.40
CA THR A 95 4.46 16.92 -10.19
C THR A 95 3.23 17.09 -9.31
N PHE A 96 3.33 16.78 -8.01
CA PHE A 96 2.29 16.98 -7.02
C PHE A 96 2.37 18.40 -6.45
N PRO A 97 1.24 18.98 -6.02
CA PRO A 97 1.28 20.18 -5.20
C PRO A 97 2.13 19.97 -3.93
N PRO A 98 2.68 21.04 -3.33
CA PRO A 98 3.36 20.93 -2.05
C PRO A 98 2.45 20.34 -0.95
N LEU A 99 3.04 19.57 -0.05
CA LEU A 99 2.34 19.06 1.13
C LEU A 99 1.77 20.22 1.96
N ARG A 100 0.47 20.21 2.19
CA ARG A 100 -0.25 21.21 3.01
C ARG A 100 -0.69 20.59 4.34
N PRO A 101 -0.70 21.36 5.44
CA PRO A 101 -1.28 20.91 6.70
C PRO A 101 -2.79 20.72 6.55
N ILE A 102 -3.30 19.61 7.09
CA ILE A 102 -4.72 19.27 7.06
C ILE A 102 -5.21 18.84 8.46
N GLN A 103 -6.51 18.59 8.58
CA GLN A 103 -7.15 18.08 9.79
C GLN A 103 -7.90 16.79 9.47
N CYS A 104 -8.29 16.02 10.49
CA CYS A 104 -9.03 14.76 10.30
C CYS A 104 -10.36 14.93 9.53
N THR A 105 -10.93 16.14 9.51
CA THR A 105 -12.16 16.45 8.77
C THR A 105 -11.92 16.75 7.30
N ASP A 106 -10.66 16.83 6.85
CA ASP A 106 -10.32 17.05 5.45
C ASP A 106 -10.75 15.83 4.61
N PRO A 107 -11.33 16.02 3.42
CA PRO A 107 -11.72 14.91 2.54
C PRO A 107 -10.59 13.91 2.26
N ALA A 108 -9.33 14.37 2.15
CA ALA A 108 -8.18 13.50 1.95
C ALA A 108 -7.97 12.47 3.08
N VAL A 109 -8.59 12.69 4.25
CA VAL A 109 -8.59 11.77 5.38
C VAL A 109 -9.93 11.06 5.51
N ALA A 110 -11.04 11.81 5.41
CA ALA A 110 -12.36 11.33 5.76
C ALA A 110 -12.99 10.39 4.71
N THR A 111 -12.61 10.49 3.43
CA THR A 111 -13.26 9.72 2.36
C THR A 111 -12.51 8.44 1.97
N LEU A 112 -11.28 8.27 2.47
CA LEU A 112 -10.41 7.15 2.10
C LEU A 112 -10.36 6.12 3.23
N GLU A 113 -10.26 4.83 2.87
CA GLU A 113 -10.29 3.71 3.82
C GLU A 113 -8.93 3.45 4.50
N TRP A 114 -8.29 4.51 5.00
CA TRP A 114 -6.99 4.44 5.67
C TRP A 114 -6.96 3.47 6.87
N GLY A 115 -8.12 3.18 7.47
CA GLY A 115 -8.26 2.23 8.57
C GLY A 115 -7.77 0.82 8.24
N ILE A 116 -7.83 0.38 6.97
CA ILE A 116 -7.28 -0.90 6.51
C ILE A 116 -5.75 -0.94 6.73
N LEU A 117 -5.10 0.22 6.68
CA LEU A 117 -3.66 0.37 6.94
C LEU A 117 -3.32 0.62 8.42
N GLY A 118 -4.30 0.51 9.31
CA GLY A 118 -4.17 0.78 10.74
C GLY A 118 -4.06 2.27 11.07
N PHE A 119 -4.47 3.17 10.17
CA PHE A 119 -4.54 4.58 10.46
C PHE A 119 -5.77 4.91 11.32
N SER A 120 -5.57 5.70 12.36
CA SER A 120 -6.65 6.29 13.16
C SER A 120 -6.32 7.75 13.39
N CYS A 121 -7.19 8.64 12.91
CA CYS A 121 -6.98 10.07 13.02
C CYS A 121 -7.44 10.60 14.39
N THR A 122 -6.59 11.37 15.06
CA THR A 122 -6.93 12.09 16.30
C THR A 122 -6.78 13.60 16.08
N LYS A 123 -7.49 14.41 16.86
CA LYS A 123 -7.48 15.88 16.70
C LYS A 123 -6.09 16.50 16.92
N GLU A 124 -5.25 15.84 17.70
CA GLU A 124 -3.91 16.28 18.05
C GLU A 124 -2.85 15.82 17.04
N MET A 125 -3.23 14.94 16.11
CA MET A 125 -2.32 14.37 15.13
C MET A 125 -1.91 15.41 14.10
N GLN A 126 -0.60 15.48 13.80
CA GLN A 126 -0.09 16.33 12.74
C GLN A 126 -0.23 15.59 11.40
N LEU A 127 -0.86 16.26 10.44
CA LEU A 127 -1.19 15.70 9.13
C LEU A 127 -0.77 16.67 8.05
N LEU A 128 -0.07 16.14 7.05
CA LEU A 128 0.28 16.82 5.82
C LEU A 128 -0.28 16.00 4.67
N ALA A 129 -0.90 16.63 3.67
CA ALA A 129 -1.35 15.91 2.49
C ALA A 129 -1.02 16.63 1.19
N SER A 130 -0.91 15.84 0.13
CA SER A 130 -0.83 16.31 -1.24
C SER A 130 -1.66 15.40 -2.13
N GLU A 131 -2.37 15.98 -3.09
CA GLU A 131 -3.27 15.27 -3.99
C GLU A 131 -2.97 15.67 -5.43
N ASN A 132 -2.96 14.70 -6.32
CA ASN A 132 -2.79 14.93 -7.75
C ASN A 132 -3.76 14.06 -8.57
N PRO A 133 -4.63 14.64 -9.42
CA PRO A 133 -4.89 16.07 -9.54
C PRO A 133 -5.49 16.66 -8.26
N ALA A 134 -5.11 17.90 -7.94
CA ALA A 134 -5.64 18.61 -6.79
C ALA A 134 -7.13 18.94 -6.99
N ASN A 135 -7.94 18.82 -5.93
CA ASN A 135 -9.36 19.16 -5.94
C ASN A 135 -10.19 18.43 -7.00
N SER A 136 -9.81 17.21 -7.38
CA SER A 136 -10.58 16.43 -8.33
C SER A 136 -11.97 16.10 -7.77
N GLU A 137 -13.02 16.45 -8.51
CA GLU A 137 -14.40 16.07 -8.21
C GLU A 137 -14.63 14.57 -8.41
N PHE A 138 -13.85 13.96 -9.33
CA PHE A 138 -13.87 12.53 -9.59
C PHE A 138 -12.61 11.89 -9.00
N PRO A 139 -12.75 10.84 -8.17
CA PRO A 139 -11.60 10.21 -7.53
C PRO A 139 -10.74 9.40 -8.50
N THR A 140 -11.19 9.16 -9.74
CA THR A 140 -10.46 8.35 -10.72
C THR A 140 -9.09 8.93 -11.05
N ASP A 141 -8.08 8.07 -11.10
CA ASP A 141 -6.67 8.45 -11.30
C ASP A 141 -6.11 9.47 -10.28
N LYS A 142 -6.82 9.70 -9.17
CA LYS A 142 -6.34 10.55 -8.09
C LYS A 142 -5.34 9.80 -7.25
N VAL A 143 -4.21 10.44 -7.01
CA VAL A 143 -3.25 10.01 -6.00
C VAL A 143 -3.30 10.95 -4.81
N THR A 144 -3.41 10.37 -3.61
CA THR A 144 -3.34 11.09 -2.33
C THR A 144 -2.15 10.59 -1.54
N LEU A 145 -1.23 11.50 -1.22
CA LEU A 145 -0.14 11.30 -0.27
C LEU A 145 -0.56 11.91 1.06
N LEU A 146 -0.60 11.11 2.12
CA LEU A 146 -0.93 11.54 3.47
C LEU A 146 0.24 11.21 4.41
N LEU A 147 0.95 12.23 4.86
CA LEU A 147 2.08 12.12 5.77
C LEU A 147 1.64 12.52 7.18
N THR A 148 1.94 11.66 8.15
CA THR A 148 1.63 11.89 9.57
C THR A 148 2.78 11.46 10.47
N SER A 149 2.64 11.72 11.76
CA SER A 149 3.60 11.39 12.79
C SER A 149 2.89 11.01 14.10
N ASP A 150 3.41 9.99 14.78
CA ASP A 150 3.01 9.61 16.14
C ASP A 150 3.94 10.22 17.23
N GLY A 151 4.81 11.16 16.84
CA GLY A 151 5.85 11.76 17.67
C GLY A 151 7.17 10.96 17.72
N THR A 152 7.17 9.69 17.34
CA THR A 152 8.36 8.81 17.31
C THR A 152 8.77 8.44 15.88
N ARG A 153 7.79 8.20 15.01
CA ARG A 153 7.95 7.83 13.62
C ARG A 153 7.03 8.67 12.75
N ALA A 154 7.44 8.79 11.49
CA ALA A 154 6.59 9.30 10.44
C ALA A 154 5.91 8.12 9.72
N HIS A 155 4.67 8.31 9.29
CA HIS A 155 3.93 7.37 8.49
C HIS A 155 3.48 8.07 7.21
N LEU A 156 3.80 7.48 6.06
CA LEU A 156 3.32 7.92 4.76
C LEU A 156 2.28 6.92 4.27
N PHE A 157 1.05 7.39 4.16
CA PHE A 157 -0.05 6.68 3.55
C PHE A 157 -0.21 7.17 2.10
N VAL A 158 -0.47 6.23 1.20
CA VAL A 158 -0.62 6.49 -0.23
C VAL A 158 -1.90 5.83 -0.71
N SER A 159 -2.80 6.60 -1.31
CA SER A 159 -3.88 6.08 -2.14
C SER A 159 -3.59 6.45 -3.59
N ALA A 160 -3.71 5.50 -4.51
CA ALA A 160 -3.67 5.74 -5.94
C ALA A 160 -4.89 5.08 -6.57
N GLU A 161 -5.89 5.88 -6.91
CA GLU A 161 -7.17 5.39 -7.40
C GLU A 161 -7.09 4.92 -8.85
N GLY A 162 -7.79 3.83 -9.14
CA GLY A 162 -8.06 3.34 -10.48
C GLY A 162 -9.07 4.18 -11.25
N HIS A 163 -9.39 3.75 -12.47
CA HIS A 163 -10.42 4.32 -13.33
C HIS A 163 -11.17 3.21 -14.05
#